data_AF-A0A1E4PP43-F1
#
_entry.id   AF-A0A1E4PP43-F1
#
_cell.length_a   1.000
_cell.length_b   1.000
_cell.length_c   1.000
_cell.angle_alpha   90.00
_cell.angle_beta   90.00
_cell.angle_gamma   90.00
#
_symmetry.space_group_name_H-M   'P 1'
#
loop_
_entity.id
_entity.type
_entity.pdbx_description
1 polymer ?
#
loop_
_entity_poly.entity_id
_entity_poly.type
_entity_poly.pdbx_seq_one_letter_code
_entity_poly.pdbx_strand_id
1 'polypeptide(L)' 'MDLLQAGVDRSVIAMWLGHESLETTQIYLDADLTLKEHVLDKVAPPDVLARRYRPDDQLMAFLSGL' A
#
# COMPACT_ATOMS: atom_id res chain seq x y z
N MET A 1 -10.27 6.32 1.86
CA MET A 1 -11.60 6.16 1.25
C MET A 1 -12.62 6.05 2.37
N ASP A 2 -13.35 7.13 2.62
CA ASP A 2 -14.19 7.31 3.81
C ASP A 2 -15.26 6.21 3.96
N LEU A 3 -15.77 5.66 2.85
CA LEU A 3 -16.76 4.58 2.86
C LEU A 3 -16.19 3.24 3.36
N LEU A 4 -14.97 2.88 2.93
CA LEU A 4 -14.31 1.66 3.41
C LEU A 4 -13.95 1.80 4.90
N GLN A 5 -13.47 2.97 5.30
CA GLN A 5 -13.13 3.28 6.69
C GLN A 5 -14.38 3.39 7.60
N ALA A 6 -15.53 3.76 7.05
CA ALA A 6 -16.83 3.71 7.72
C ALA A 6 -17.45 2.30 7.80
N GLY A 7 -16.74 1.27 7.31
CA GLY A 7 -17.17 -0.13 7.40
C GLY A 7 -18.17 -0.57 6.33
N VAL A 8 -18.32 0.19 5.24
CA VAL A 8 -19.17 -0.22 4.10
C VAL A 8 -18.51 -1.38 3.37
N ASP A 9 -19.29 -2.44 3.14
CA ASP A 9 -18.81 -3.66 2.51
C ASP A 9 -18.29 -3.41 1.08
N ARG A 10 -17.23 -4.13 0.73
CA ARG A 10 -16.50 -3.97 -0.54
C ARG A 10 -17.36 -4.26 -1.76
N SER A 11 -18.28 -5.21 -1.65
CA SER A 11 -19.23 -5.53 -2.72
C SER A 11 -20.19 -4.37 -3.00
N VAL A 12 -20.54 -3.59 -1.98
CA VAL A 12 -21.41 -2.41 -2.11
C VAL A 12 -20.69 -1.26 -2.79
N ILE A 13 -19.42 -1.03 -2.45
CA ILE A 13 -18.59 0.01 -3.07
C ILE A 13 -18.34 -0.33 -4.55
N ALA A 14 -18.02 -1.58 -4.87
CA ALA A 14 -17.83 -2.04 -6.25
C ALA A 14 -19.12 -1.89 -7.09
N MET A 15 -20.27 -2.25 -6.49
CA MET A 15 -21.59 -2.09 -7.11
C MET A 15 -21.93 -0.62 -7.39
N TRP A 16 -21.66 0.29 -6.45
CA TRP A 16 -21.91 1.73 -6.62
C TRP A 16 -21.02 2.40 -7.67
N LEU A 17 -19.82 1.87 -7.90
CA LEU A 17 -18.92 2.34 -8.95
C LEU A 17 -19.21 1.69 -10.31
N GLY A 18 -20.16 0.76 -10.39
CA GLY A 18 -20.53 0.07 -11.63
C GLY A 18 -19.50 -0.97 -12.08
N HIS A 19 -18.68 -1.48 -11.17
CA HIS A 19 -17.67 -2.49 -11.46
C HIS A 19 -18.29 -3.89 -11.31
N GLU A 20 -18.32 -4.67 -12.39
CA GLU A 20 -18.80 -6.06 -12.38
C GLU A 20 -17.85 -7.03 -11.64
N SER A 21 -16.57 -6.64 -11.49
CA SER A 21 -15.54 -7.41 -10.79
C SER A 21 -14.94 -6.62 -9.61
N LEU A 22 -14.77 -7.31 -8.47
CA LEU A 22 -14.10 -6.77 -7.27
C LEU A 22 -12.60 -6.50 -7.49
N GLU A 23 -12.02 -7.06 -8.56
CA GLU A 23 -10.59 -6.98 -8.88
C GLU A 23 -10.16 -5.55 -9.27
N THR A 24 -11.08 -4.74 -9.79
CA THR A 24 -10.81 -3.33 -10.17
C THR A 24 -11.01 -2.35 -9.01
N THR A 25 -11.55 -2.80 -7.87
CA THR A 25 -11.66 -2.02 -6.62
C THR A 25 -10.49 -2.27 -5.66
N GLN A 26 -9.59 -3.21 -6.00
CA GLN A 26 -8.42 -3.58 -5.18
C GLN A 26 -7.44 -2.42 -4.96
N ILE A 27 -7.38 -1.43 -5.87
CA ILE A 27 -6.59 -0.20 -5.70
C ILE A 27 -7.01 0.58 -4.44
N TYR A 28 -8.28 0.51 -4.03
CA TYR A 28 -8.76 1.20 -2.83
C TYR A 28 -8.40 0.47 -1.52
N LEU A 29 -7.99 -0.80 -1.61
CA LEU A 29 -7.57 -1.61 -0.46
C LEU A 29 -6.20 -1.18 0.07
N ASP A 30 -5.34 -0.64 -0.80
CA ASP A 30 -3.97 -0.28 -0.43
C ASP A 30 -3.85 1.06 0.33
N ALA A 31 -4.96 1.76 0.52
CA ALA A 31 -5.00 3.12 1.06
C ALA A 31 -5.38 3.21 2.56
N ASP A 32 -5.62 2.09 3.26
CA ASP A 32 -5.91 2.13 4.70
C ASP A 32 -4.63 2.10 5.53
N LEU A 33 -4.05 3.28 5.74
CA LEU A 33 -2.85 3.46 6.54
C LEU A 33 -3.08 3.06 8.01
N THR A 34 -4.26 3.32 8.55
CA THR A 34 -4.62 2.98 9.95
C THR A 34 -4.64 1.48 10.17
N LEU A 35 -5.19 0.70 9.22
CA LEU A 35 -5.16 -0.76 9.28
C LEU A 35 -3.72 -1.29 9.18
N LYS A 36 -2.90 -0.70 8.29
CA LYS A 36 -1.49 -1.05 8.15
C LYS A 36 -0.71 -0.79 9.45
N GLU A 37 -0.93 0.35 10.11
CA GLU A 37 -0.35 0.69 11.42
C GLU A 37 -0.79 -0.30 12.51
N HIS A 38 -2.08 -0.60 12.62
CA HIS A 38 -2.57 -1.53 13.64
C HIS A 38 -2.03 -2.97 13.46
N VAL A 39 -1.77 -3.39 12.22
CA VAL A 39 -1.12 -4.66 11.94
C VAL A 39 0.37 -4.59 12.30
N LEU A 40 1.06 -3.49 11.99
CA LEU A 40 2.45 -3.28 12.38
C LEU A 40 2.64 -3.30 13.90
N ASP A 41 1.71 -2.73 14.68
CA ASP A 41 1.76 -2.75 16.15
C ASP A 41 1.68 -4.15 16.76
N LYS A 42 1.05 -5.10 16.05
CA LYS A 42 0.91 -6.49 16.50
C LYS A 42 2.09 -7.39 16.10
N VAL A 43 2.98 -6.90 15.24
CA VAL A 43 4.12 -7.65 14.72
C VAL A 43 5.38 -7.14 15.40
N ALA A 44 6.15 -8.04 16.02
CA ALA A 44 7.45 -7.66 16.56
C ALA A 44 8.34 -7.16 15.41
N PRO A 45 9.03 -6.01 15.57
CA PRO A 45 9.93 -5.52 14.55
C PRO A 45 10.96 -6.62 14.25
N PRO A 46 11.18 -6.97 12.99
CA PRO A 46 12.14 -8.01 12.66
C PRO A 46 13.52 -7.52 13.09
N ASP A 47 14.35 -8.42 13.62
CA ASP A 47 15.71 -8.11 14.10
C ASP A 47 16.66 -7.92 12.91
N VAL A 48 16.34 -6.94 12.07
CA VAL A 48 17.07 -6.56 10.87
C VAL A 48 17.32 -5.08 10.95
N LEU A 49 18.58 -4.70 10.76
CA LEU A 49 18.94 -3.30 10.61
C LEU A 49 18.21 -2.74 9.39
N ALA A 50 17.24 -1.83 9.63
CA ALA A 50 16.63 -1.04 8.59
C ALA A 50 17.71 -0.19 7.92
N ARG A 51 18.27 -0.68 6.81
CA ARG A 51 19.28 0.04 6.03
C ARG A 51 18.57 0.81 4.93
N ARG A 52 18.72 2.14 4.93
CA ARG A 52 18.35 2.95 3.76
C ARG A 52 19.23 2.51 2.60
N TYR A 53 18.61 2.21 1.45
CA TYR A 53 19.34 1.89 0.23
C TYR A 53 20.35 3.02 -0.08
N ARG A 54 21.60 2.63 -0.32
CA ARG A 54 22.63 3.51 -0.86
C ARG A 54 23.01 2.96 -2.23
N PRO A 55 22.74 3.70 -3.32
CA PRO A 55 23.15 3.28 -4.66
C PRO A 55 24.67 3.21 -4.74
N ASP A 56 25.18 2.29 -5.54
CA ASP A 56 26.60 2.23 -5.87
C ASP A 56 26.98 3.29 -6.92
N ASP A 57 28.28 3.48 -7.08
CA ASP A 57 28.82 4.50 -8.00
C ASP A 57 28.41 4.22 -9.45
N GLN A 58 28.22 2.95 -9.81
CA GLN A 58 27.81 2.54 -11.16
C GLN A 58 26.37 2.99 -11.46
N LEU A 59 25.44 2.79 -10.53
CA LEU A 59 24.06 3.25 -10.68
C LEU A 59 23.98 4.77 -10.67
N MET A 60 24.75 5.44 -9.82
CA MET A 60 24.81 6.91 -9.79
C MET A 60 25.35 7.49 -11.10
N ALA A 61 26.39 6.87 -11.68
CA ALA A 61 26.94 7.28 -12.97
C ALA A 61 25.92 7.11 -14.11
N PHE A 62 25.20 5.99 -14.16
CA PHE A 62 24.13 5.77 -15.13
C PHE A 62 23.04 6.85 -15.03
N LEU A 63 22.56 7.14 -13.82
CA LEU A 63 21.49 8.12 -13.60
C LEU A 63 21.93 9.56 -13.93
N SER A 64 23.20 9.89 -13.72
CA SER A 64 23.74 11.22 -14.07
C SER A 64 23.87 11.47 -15.59
N GLY A 65 23.73 10.43 -16.40
CA GLY A 65 23.80 10.50 -17.87
C GLY A 65 22.45 10.53 -18.59
N LEU A 66 21.33 10.54 -17.84
CA LEU A 66 19.97 10.74 -18.32
C LEU A 66 19.60 12.22 -18.30
#